data_AF-A0A3P7IGR5-F1
#
_entry.id   AF-A0A3P7IGR5-F1
#
_cell.length_a   1.000
_cell.length_b   1.000
_cell.length_c   1.000
_cell.angle_alpha   90.00
_cell.angle_beta   90.00
_cell.angle_gamma   90.00
#
_symmetry.space_group_name_H-M   'P 1'
#
loop_
_entity.id
_entity.type
_entity.pdbx_description
1 polymer ?
#
loop_
_entity_poly.entity_id
_entity_poly.type
_entity_poly.pdbx_seq_one_letter_code
_entity_poly.pdbx_strand_id
1 'polypeptide(L)'
;MRCLWCLGQMVALALTIVTCLCIARPHPLLLWPQLIIQNSYCFGLVILTIATADKLLVSILHPTNPHLSLLILYFGIGTCTNHIFDYILWHYYWHEEFQYISRTGKHVIPFWV
;
A
#
# COMPACT_ATOMS: atom_id res chain seq x y z
N MET A 1 17.44 -0.27 8.88
CA MET A 1 16.35 0.67 8.54
C MET A 1 15.30 0.06 7.60
N ARG A 2 15.68 -0.69 6.55
CA ARG A 2 14.73 -1.39 5.64
C ARG A 2 13.90 -2.50 6.31
N CYS A 3 14.48 -3.28 7.22
CA CYS A 3 13.75 -4.37 7.91
C CYS A 3 12.62 -3.87 8.83
N LEU A 4 12.76 -2.70 9.46
CA LEU A 4 11.73 -2.13 10.33
C LEU A 4 10.47 -1.78 9.52
N TRP A 5 10.65 -1.30 8.29
CA TRP A 5 9.58 -1.00 7.34
C TRP A 5 8.91 -2.27 6.80
N CYS A 6 9.69 -3.31 6.46
CA CYS A 6 9.12 -4.60 6.07
C CYS A 6 8.35 -5.27 7.22
N LEU A 7 8.85 -5.16 8.46
CA LEU A 7 8.14 -5.63 9.66
C LEU A 7 6.85 -4.84 9.89
N GLY A 8 6.89 -3.51 9.77
CA GLY A 8 5.71 -2.66 9.86
C GLY A 8 4.64 -3.05 8.83
N GLN A 9 5.05 -3.34 7.59
CA GLN A 9 4.15 -3.81 6.54
C GLN A 9 3.59 -5.21 6.80
N MET A 10 4.40 -6.17 7.26
CA MET A 10 3.90 -7.50 7.62
C MET A 10 2.90 -7.44 8.78
N VAL A 11 3.16 -6.60 9.79
CA VAL A 11 2.24 -6.39 10.91
C VAL A 11 0.95 -5.71 10.44
N ALA A 12 1.04 -4.70 9.56
CA ALA A 12 -0.13 -4.06 8.97
C ALA A 12 -0.97 -5.04 8.15
N LEU A 13 -0.37 -5.88 7.30
CA LEU A 13 -1.09 -6.93 6.57
C LEU A 13 -1.74 -7.95 7.50
N ALA A 14 -1.01 -8.42 8.53
CA ALA A 14 -1.54 -9.36 9.50
C ALA A 14 -2.75 -8.78 10.25
N LEU A 15 -2.67 -7.52 10.68
CA LEU A 15 -3.79 -6.81 11.30
C LEU A 15 -4.98 -6.66 10.33
N THR A 16 -4.74 -6.48 9.04
CA THR A 16 -5.81 -6.36 8.03
C THR A 16 -6.56 -7.68 7.92
N ILE A 17 -5.82 -8.78 7.80
CA ILE A 17 -6.38 -10.12 7.71
C ILE A 17 -7.16 -10.47 8.97
N VAL A 18 -6.61 -10.17 10.16
CA VAL A 18 -7.29 -10.41 11.44
C VAL A 18 -8.55 -9.55 11.55
N THR A 19 -8.50 -8.28 11.16
CA THR A 19 -9.67 -7.39 11.21
C THR A 19 -10.78 -7.85 10.26
N CYS A 20 -10.44 -8.21 9.02
CA CYS A 20 -11.40 -8.72 8.04
C CYS A 20 -12.03 -10.07 8.43
N LEU A 21 -11.25 -10.96 9.06
CA LEU A 21 -11.74 -12.31 9.41
C LEU A 21 -12.46 -12.35 10.77
N CYS A 22 -12.02 -11.57 11.75
CA CYS A 22 -12.53 -11.64 13.12
C CYS A 22 -13.61 -10.59 13.42
N ILE A 23 -13.70 -9.51 12.66
CA ILE A 23 -14.62 -8.40 12.95
C ILE A 23 -15.60 -8.23 11.79
N ALA A 24 -16.84 -8.67 11.99
CA ALA A 24 -17.90 -8.58 10.98
C ALA A 24 -18.40 -7.14 10.71
N ARG A 25 -18.04 -6.17 11.56
CA ARG A 25 -18.43 -4.75 11.44
C ARG A 25 -17.34 -3.81 12.03
N PRO A 26 -16.15 -3.73 11.43
CA PRO A 26 -15.10 -2.88 11.95
C PRO A 26 -15.50 -1.40 11.87
N HIS A 27 -15.13 -0.63 12.90
CA HIS A 27 -15.28 0.82 12.84
C HIS A 27 -14.24 1.37 11.83
N PRO A 28 -14.60 2.28 10.89
CA PRO A 28 -13.69 2.71 9.82
C PRO A 28 -12.39 3.34 10.32
N LEU A 29 -12.40 3.95 11.52
CA LEU A 29 -11.20 4.47 12.21
C LEU A 29 -10.12 3.41 12.48
N LEU A 30 -10.47 2.12 12.59
CA LEU A 30 -9.48 1.06 12.82
C LEU A 30 -8.61 0.82 11.58
N LEU A 31 -9.09 1.18 10.39
CA LEU A 31 -8.36 1.04 9.13
C LEU A 31 -7.36 2.20 8.91
N TRP A 32 -7.50 3.32 9.63
CA TRP A 32 -6.67 4.51 9.45
C TRP A 32 -5.16 4.27 9.58
N PRO A 33 -4.65 3.58 10.62
CA PRO A 33 -3.21 3.33 10.73
C PRO A 33 -2.67 2.55 9.52
N GLN A 34 -3.46 1.63 8.98
CA GLN A 34 -3.09 0.84 7.82
C GLN A 34 -3.08 1.69 6.55
N LEU A 35 -4.09 2.53 6.34
CA LEU A 35 -4.13 3.49 5.24
C LEU A 35 -2.91 4.42 5.27
N ILE A 36 -2.52 4.96 6.43
CA ILE A 36 -1.34 5.86 6.55
C ILE A 36 -0.05 5.12 6.20
N ILE A 37 0.16 3.92 6.76
CA ILE A 37 1.37 3.13 6.52
C ILE A 37 1.45 2.68 5.04
N GLN A 38 0.32 2.27 4.45
CA GLN A 38 0.27 1.83 3.07
C GLN A 38 0.52 2.98 2.08
N ASN A 39 -0.15 4.12 2.27
CA ASN A 39 0.05 5.31 1.44
C ASN A 39 1.49 5.84 1.54
N SER A 40 2.07 5.91 2.75
CA SER A 40 3.45 6.35 2.93
C SER A 40 4.46 5.38 2.29
N TYR A 41 4.19 4.07 2.35
CA TYR A 41 4.99 3.05 1.68
C TYR A 41 4.90 3.18 0.14
N CYS A 42 3.70 3.37 -0.38
CA CYS A 42 3.47 3.62 -1.81
C CYS A 42 4.23 4.86 -2.29
N PHE A 43 4.15 5.97 -1.54
CA PHE A 43 4.89 7.20 -1.83
C PHE A 43 6.41 6.99 -1.79
N GLY A 44 6.92 6.23 -0.81
CA GLY A 44 8.33 5.87 -0.73
C GLY A 44 8.83 5.09 -1.95
N LEU A 45 8.03 4.16 -2.46
CA LEU A 45 8.36 3.40 -3.68
C LEU A 45 8.37 4.29 -4.93
N VAL A 46 7.44 5.26 -5.02
CA VAL A 46 7.43 6.24 -6.12
C VAL A 46 8.70 7.11 -6.09
N ILE A 47 9.08 7.63 -4.92
CA ILE A 47 10.34 8.39 -4.78
C ILE A 47 11.54 7.53 -5.19
N LEU A 48 11.59 6.27 -4.74
CA LEU A 48 12.68 5.38 -5.08
C LEU A 48 12.72 5.08 -6.59
N THR A 49 11.56 4.97 -7.24
CA THR A 49 11.45 4.80 -8.68
C THR A 49 12.00 6.03 -9.41
N ILE A 50 11.65 7.24 -8.98
CA ILE A 50 12.15 8.49 -9.56
C ILE A 50 13.67 8.60 -9.36
N ALA A 51 14.15 8.32 -8.15
CA ALA A 51 15.57 8.37 -7.80
C ALA A 51 16.43 7.33 -8.54
N THR A 52 15.81 6.31 -9.12
CA THR A 52 16.49 5.27 -9.91
C THR A 52 16.13 5.35 -11.39
N ALA A 53 15.32 6.34 -11.82
CA ALA A 53 14.78 6.42 -13.17
C ALA A 53 15.88 6.57 -14.24
N ASP A 54 16.95 7.31 -13.93
CA ASP A 54 18.13 7.46 -14.76
C ASP A 54 18.81 6.10 -15.03
N LYS A 55 19.04 5.32 -13.97
CA LYS A 55 19.65 3.99 -14.05
C LYS A 55 18.74 2.97 -14.72
N LEU A 56 17.43 3.10 -14.51
CA LEU A 56 16.40 2.28 -15.13
C LEU A 56 16.37 2.52 -16.64
N LEU A 57 16.41 3.78 -17.06
CA LEU A 57 16.45 4.18 -18.48
C LEU A 57 17.73 3.66 -19.15
N VAL A 58 18.89 3.83 -18.52
CA VAL A 58 20.18 3.30 -19.04
C VAL A 58 20.15 1.77 -19.16
N SER A 59 19.57 1.07 -18.17
CA SER A 59 19.45 -0.39 -18.21
C SER A 59 18.50 -0.90 -19.29
N ILE A 60 17.48 -0.11 -19.67
CA ILE A 60 16.56 -0.44 -20.77
C ILE A 60 17.22 -0.15 -22.12
N LEU A 61 17.89 0.99 -22.27
CA LEU A 61 18.49 1.43 -23.53
C LEU A 61 19.75 0.66 -23.88
N HIS A 62 20.54 0.26 -22.88
CA HIS A 62 21.76 -0.50 -23.04
C HIS A 62 21.79 -1.65 -22.02
N PRO A 63 21.19 -2.82 -22.35
CA PRO A 63 21.12 -3.97 -21.45
C PRO A 63 22.51 -4.58 -21.25
N THR A 64 23.27 -4.00 -20.33
CA THR A 64 24.66 -4.36 -20.04
C THR A 64 24.79 -5.50 -19.03
N ASN A 65 23.76 -5.75 -18.22
CA ASN A 65 23.82 -6.75 -17.16
C ASN A 65 22.47 -7.45 -16.91
N PRO A 66 22.32 -8.76 -17.20
CA PRO A 66 21.04 -9.47 -17.05
C PRO A 66 20.57 -9.54 -15.59
N HIS A 67 21.49 -9.59 -14.63
CA HIS A 67 21.17 -9.57 -13.20
C HIS A 67 20.52 -8.24 -12.77
N LEU A 68 21.01 -7.11 -13.30
CA LEU A 68 20.45 -5.78 -13.00
C LEU A 68 19.02 -5.64 -13.54
N SER A 69 18.79 -6.07 -14.79
CA SER A 69 17.46 -6.06 -15.40
C SER A 69 16.45 -6.92 -14.61
N LEU A 70 16.90 -8.04 -14.05
CA LEU A 70 16.06 -8.94 -13.24
C LEU A 70 15.69 -8.29 -11.90
N LEU A 71 16.61 -7.59 -11.24
CA LEU A 71 16.31 -6.81 -10.03
C LEU A 71 15.32 -5.67 -10.30
N ILE A 72 15.48 -4.96 -11.42
CA ILE A 72 14.55 -3.90 -11.84
C ILE A 72 13.15 -4.48 -12.08
N LEU A 73 13.07 -5.65 -12.72
CA LEU A 73 11.79 -6.35 -12.94
C LEU A 73 11.12 -6.71 -11.61
N TYR A 74 11.84 -7.30 -10.66
CA TYR A 74 11.28 -7.60 -9.33
C TYR A 74 10.82 -6.36 -8.59
N PHE A 75 11.59 -5.27 -8.67
CA PHE A 75 11.22 -3.99 -8.07
C PHE A 75 9.95 -3.41 -8.71
N GLY A 76 9.83 -3.47 -10.04
CA GLY A 76 8.66 -3.02 -10.79
C GLY A 76 7.41 -3.82 -10.44
N ILE A 77 7.49 -5.15 -10.44
CA ILE A 77 6.38 -6.03 -10.05
C ILE A 77 5.95 -5.72 -8.61
N GLY A 78 6.91 -5.63 -7.67
CA GLY A 78 6.61 -5.29 -6.28
C GLY A 78 5.92 -3.93 -6.12
N THR A 79 6.36 -2.92 -6.88
CA THR A 79 5.75 -1.59 -6.87
C THR A 79 4.33 -1.61 -7.43
N CYS A 80 4.09 -2.30 -8.55
CA CYS A 80 2.76 -2.46 -9.13
C CYS A 80 1.80 -3.22 -8.21
N THR A 81 2.24 -4.35 -7.63
CA THR A 81 1.42 -5.11 -6.68
C THR A 81 1.08 -4.28 -5.46
N ASN A 82 2.01 -3.49 -4.95
CA ASN A 82 1.77 -2.61 -3.81
C ASN A 82 0.74 -1.51 -4.13
N HIS A 83 0.77 -0.98 -5.36
CA HIS A 83 -0.20 0.01 -5.82
C HIS A 83 -1.61 -0.59 -5.96
N ILE A 84 -1.72 -1.81 -6.49
CA ILE A 84 -2.98 -2.54 -6.57
C ILE A 84 -3.54 -2.81 -5.16
N PHE A 85 -2.69 -3.21 -4.22
CA PHE A 85 -3.12 -3.45 -2.84
C PHE A 85 -3.62 -2.17 -2.17
N ASP A 86 -2.92 -1.05 -2.33
CA ASP A 86 -3.36 0.26 -1.81
C ASP A 86 -4.72 0.67 -2.41
N TYR A 87 -4.91 0.46 -3.71
CA TYR A 87 -6.20 0.69 -4.37
C TYR A 87 -7.33 -0.17 -3.77
N ILE A 88 -7.08 -1.47 -3.57
CA ILE A 88 -8.07 -2.38 -2.95
C ILE A 88 -8.39 -1.95 -1.51
N LEU A 89 -7.37 -1.58 -0.73
CA LEU A 89 -7.53 -1.14 0.65
C LEU A 89 -8.39 0.13 0.74
N TRP A 90 -8.19 1.08 -0.16
CA TRP A 90 -9.02 2.28 -0.29
C TRP A 90 -10.48 1.96 -0.61
N HIS A 91 -10.72 1.06 -1.56
CA HIS A 91 -12.08 0.59 -1.88
C HIS A 91 -12.76 -0.12 -0.72
N TYR A 92 -12.01 -0.93 0.02
CA TYR A 92 -12.52 -1.57 1.22
C TYR A 92 -12.89 -0.56 2.30
N TYR A 93 -12.04 0.45 2.54
CA TYR A 93 -12.33 1.54 3.46
C TYR A 93 -13.62 2.29 3.10
N TRP A 94 -13.80 2.67 1.82
CA TRP A 94 -15.01 3.35 1.36
C TRP A 94 -16.26 2.49 1.50
N HIS A 95 -16.16 1.19 1.24
CA HIS A 95 -17.26 0.26 1.48
C HIS A 95 -17.67 0.22 2.95
N GLU A 96 -16.70 0.09 3.87
CA GLU A 96 -16.98 0.05 5.31
C GLU A 96 -17.50 1.40 5.84
N GLU A 97 -17.00 2.53 5.33
CA GLU A 97 -17.52 3.87 5.64
C GLU A 97 -18.98 4.01 5.21
N PHE A 98 -19.32 3.58 3.98
CA PHE A 98 -20.70 3.59 3.48
C PHE A 98 -21.62 2.69 4.31
N GLN A 99 -21.19 1.47 4.65
CA GLN A 99 -21.94 0.55 5.50
C GLN A 99 -22.15 1.11 6.91
N TYR A 100 -21.13 1.78 7.47
CA TYR A 100 -21.22 2.40 8.78
C TYR A 100 -22.23 3.57 8.80
N ILE A 101 -22.16 4.45 7.80
CA ILE A 101 -23.10 5.58 7.63
C ILE A 101 -24.53 5.05 7.45
N SER A 102 -24.72 4.03 6.61
CA SER A 102 -26.03 3.41 6.37
C SER A 102 -26.64 2.83 7.65
N ARG A 103 -25.83 2.26 8.55
CA ARG A 103 -26.30 1.65 9.80
C ARG A 103 -26.54 2.65 10.93
N THR A 104 -25.70 3.68 11.04
CA THR A 104 -25.70 4.59 12.21
C THR A 104 -26.27 5.97 11.90
N GLY A 105 -26.40 6.34 10.62
CA GLY A 105 -26.78 7.69 10.19
C GLY A 105 -25.75 8.77 10.53
N LYS A 106 -24.58 8.40 11.06
CA LYS A 106 -23.52 9.31 11.47
C LYS A 106 -22.39 9.30 10.45
N HIS A 107 -21.98 10.49 10.02
CA HIS A 107 -20.75 10.64 9.25
C HIS A 107 -19.54 10.32 10.11
N VAL A 108 -18.61 9.55 9.55
CA VAL A 108 -17.28 9.35 10.12
C VAL A 108 -16.41 10.54 9.74
N ILE A 109 -15.44 10.89 10.58
CA ILE A 109 -14.42 11.88 10.23
C ILE A 109 -13.76 11.39 8.93
N PRO A 110 -13.77 12.18 7.84
CA PRO A 110 -13.13 11.76 6.61
C PRO A 110 -11.63 11.65 6.85
N PHE A 111 -11.00 10.63 6.27
CA PHE A 111 -9.54 10.51 6.28
C PHE A 111 -8.83 11.69 5.57
N TRP A 112 -9.57 12.48 4.78
CA TRP A 112 -9.07 13.59 3.96
C TRP A 112 -9.10 14.98 4.64
N VAL A 113 -9.35 15.04 5.96
CA VAL A 113 -9.33 16.30 6.74
C VAL A 113 -7.95 16.57 7.33
#